data_AF-A0A1H9ULT1-F1
#
_entry.id   AF-A0A1H9ULT1-F1
#
_cell.length_a   1.000
_cell.length_b   1.000
_cell.length_c   1.000
_cell.angle_alpha   90.00
_cell.angle_beta   90.00
_cell.angle_gamma   90.00
#
_symmetry.space_group_name_H-M   'P 1'
#
loop_
_entity.id
_entity.type
_entity.pdbx_description
1 polymer ?
#
loop_
_entity_poly.entity_id
_entity_poly.type
_entity_poly.pdbx_seq_one_letter_code
_entity_poly.pdbx_strand_id
1 'polypeptide(L)' 'MAATQPWYKYVGLDGKVIGIDTFGASAPASEVIEHYGFTVDNIVNTVNHL' A
#
# COMPACT_ATOMS: atom_id res chain seq x y z
N MET A 1 -10.24 -1.23 -3.09
CA MET A 1 -8.96 -1.95 -3.35
C MET A 1 -8.34 -2.29 -2.00
N ALA A 2 -7.61 -3.39 -1.91
CA ALA A 2 -7.57 -4.30 -0.75
C ALA A 2 -7.12 -3.68 0.59
N ALA A 3 -7.95 -3.91 1.62
CA ALA A 3 -7.58 -3.68 3.02
C ALA A 3 -6.34 -4.53 3.37
N THR A 4 -5.46 -3.97 4.19
CA THR A 4 -4.19 -4.61 4.55
C THR A 4 -4.38 -5.79 5.50
N GLN A 5 -5.41 -5.74 6.34
CA GLN A 5 -5.65 -6.68 7.44
C GLN A 5 -5.55 -8.18 7.07
N PRO A 6 -6.16 -8.68 5.97
CA PRO A 6 -6.12 -10.11 5.64
C PRO A 6 -4.73 -10.63 5.22
N TRP A 7 -3.79 -9.75 4.88
CA TRP A 7 -2.48 -10.10 4.34
C TRP A 7 -1.42 -10.36 5.41
N TYR A 8 -1.60 -9.82 6.62
CA TYR A 8 -0.65 -10.03 7.72
C TYR A 8 -0.49 -11.50 8.13
N LYS A 9 -1.45 -12.37 7.79
CA LYS A 9 -1.31 -13.83 7.96
C LYS A 9 -0.23 -14.45 7.05
N TYR A 10 0.17 -13.76 5.98
CA TYR A 10 1.15 -14.25 5.02
C TYR A 10 2.53 -13.61 5.20
N VAL A 11 2.56 -12.32 5.58
CA VAL A 11 3.82 -11.58 5.73
C VAL A 11 4.40 -11.65 7.14
N GLY A 12 3.65 -12.17 8.12
CA GLY A 12 4.11 -12.30 9.51
C GLY A 12 4.10 -10.97 10.27
N LEU A 13 4.75 -10.96 11.44
CA LEU A 13 4.81 -9.78 12.32
C LEU A 13 5.81 -8.72 11.84
N ASP A 14 6.88 -9.16 11.17
CA ASP A 14 7.96 -8.29 10.69
C ASP A 14 7.74 -7.82 9.24
N GLY A 15 6.74 -8.39 8.56
CA GLY A 15 6.39 -8.00 7.20
C GLY A 15 5.55 -6.73 7.13
N LYS A 16 5.57 -6.05 5.99
CA LYS A 16 4.71 -4.89 5.69
C LYS A 16 3.77 -5.19 4.53
N VAL A 17 2.59 -4.59 4.57
CA VAL A 17 1.57 -4.69 3.52
C VAL A 17 1.27 -3.28 3.01
N ILE A 18 1.38 -3.07 1.70
CA ILE A 18 0.97 -1.82 1.04
C ILE A 18 -0.43 -2.03 0.46
N GLY A 19 -1.41 -1.27 0.95
CA GLY A 19 -2.82 -1.38 0.60
C GLY A 19 -3.57 -0.08 0.87
N ILE A 20 -4.90 -0.09 0.74
CA ILE A 20 -5.75 1.08 1.01
C ILE A 20 -6.70 0.73 2.14
N ASP A 21 -6.50 1.32 3.31
CA ASP A 21 -7.35 1.14 4.50
C ASP A 21 -8.35 2.29 4.71
N THR A 22 -8.55 3.11 3.68
CA THR A 22 -9.50 4.23 3.65
C THR A 22 -10.44 4.13 2.43
N PHE A 23 -11.48 4.95 2.39
CA PHE A 23 -12.30 5.07 1.18
C PHE A 23 -11.53 5.72 0.04
N GLY A 24 -11.97 5.44 -1.20
CA GLY A 24 -11.38 5.98 -2.42
C GLY A 24 -11.51 7.50 -2.54
N ALA A 25 -10.93 8.04 -3.60
CA ALA A 25 -11.00 9.46 -3.95
C ALA A 25 -11.61 9.65 -5.34
N SER A 26 -12.22 10.80 -5.58
CA SER A 26 -12.74 11.20 -6.89
C SER A 26 -11.67 11.98 -7.67
N ALA A 27 -10.84 11.28 -8.42
CA ALA A 27 -9.81 11.85 -9.28
C ALA A 27 -9.40 10.84 -10.38
N PRO A 28 -8.60 11.25 -11.40
CA PRO A 28 -8.04 10.32 -12.38
C PRO A 28 -7.23 9.20 -11.71
N ALA A 29 -7.31 7.99 -12.27
CA ALA A 29 -6.70 6.81 -11.66
C ALA A 29 -5.20 6.96 -11.39
N SER A 30 -4.45 7.61 -12.29
CA SER A 30 -3.01 7.87 -12.11
C SER A 30 -2.72 8.69 -10.85
N GLU A 31 -3.49 9.75 -10.62
CA GLU A 31 -3.33 10.61 -9.44
C GLU A 31 -3.73 9.85 -8.17
N VAL A 32 -4.81 9.07 -8.23
CA VAL A 32 -5.29 8.27 -7.10
C VAL A 32 -4.26 7.21 -6.71
N ILE A 33 -3.68 6.51 -7.68
CA ILE A 33 -2.66 5.47 -7.46
C ILE A 33 -1.40 6.07 -6.84
N GLU A 34 -0.92 7.21 -7.35
CA GLU A 34 0.23 7.93 -6.81
C GLU A 34 -0.06 8.44 -5.39
N HIS A 35 -1.24 9.04 -5.16
CA HIS A 35 -1.65 9.55 -3.86
C HIS A 35 -1.72 8.46 -2.78
N TYR A 36 -2.18 7.26 -3.13
CA TYR A 36 -2.18 6.11 -2.21
C TYR A 36 -0.81 5.42 -2.09
N GLY A 37 0.24 5.94 -2.71
CA GLY A 37 1.61 5.45 -2.54
C GLY A 37 1.92 4.17 -3.31
N PHE A 38 1.15 3.85 -4.36
CA PHE A 38 1.47 2.74 -5.27
C PHE A 38 2.51 3.18 -6.30
N THR A 39 3.66 3.62 -5.81
CA THR A 39 4.82 4.04 -6.61
C THR A 39 6.01 3.13 -6.35
N VAL A 40 6.89 2.99 -7.33
CA VAL A 40 8.11 2.17 -7.21
C VAL A 40 8.96 2.66 -6.05
N ASP A 41 9.14 3.98 -5.93
CA ASP A 41 9.95 4.58 -4.87
C ASP A 41 9.41 4.27 -3.48
N ASN A 42 8.09 4.34 -3.28
CA ASN A 42 7.48 4.02 -1.99
C ASN A 42 7.64 2.53 -1.64
N ILE A 43 7.54 1.64 -2.63
CA ILE A 43 7.75 0.19 -2.43
C ILE A 43 9.19 -0.07 -2.02
N VAL A 44 10.16 0.48 -2.75
CA VAL A 44 11.59 0.33 -2.45
C VAL A 44 11.92 0.87 -1.06
N ASN A 45 11.43 2.07 -0.73
CA ASN A 45 11.62 2.65 0.60
C ASN A 45 11.01 1.77 1.69
N THR A 46 9.80 1.24 1.49
CA THR A 46 9.14 0.36 2.45
C THR A 46 9.98 -0.89 2.73
N VAL A 47 10.54 -1.52 1.68
CA VAL A 47 11.37 -2.72 1.80
C VAL A 47 12.72 -2.44 2.46
N ASN A 48 13.36 -1.31 2.14
CA ASN A 48 14.63 -0.90 2.76
C ASN A 48 14.51 -0.56 4.25
N HIS A 49 13.29 -0.31 4.73
CA HIS A 49 12.95 -0.02 6.13
C HIS A 49 12.11 -1.12 6.78
N LEU A 50 12.18 -2.35 6.26
CA LEU A 50 11.81 -3.56 7.00
C LEU A 50 12.92 -3.87 8.01
#